data_AF-A0A7C7UYP9-F1
#
_entry.id   AF-A0A7C7UYP9-F1
#
_cell.length_a   1.000
_cell.length_b   1.000
_cell.length_c   1.000
_cell.angle_alpha   90.00
_cell.angle_beta   90.00
_cell.angle_gamma   90.00
#
_symmetry.space_group_name_H-M   'P 1'
#
loop_
_entity.id
_entity.type
_entity.pdbx_description
1 polymer ?
#
loop_
_entity_poly.entity_id
_entity_poly.type
_entity_poly.pdbx_seq_one_letter_code
_entity_poly.pdbx_strand_id
1 'polypeptide(L)'
;MIGDSQPEGIEQKLDRWLARCVDVGLVTLVFAVPLLLGGRTALGQLVLAIVSVGIAAAWSLRGVLGTQTGWARCGGLLLLAAALVLAVVQLAPLPAAVLDKLSPRLYETLSMWSPDAKSPLGVWDTLSLAPWLTRRALVLLSSFVLLFVVTVQRVRSVRDVEWLLRWIALAVLFMAPLALVHYFTTNGKYFWVYEHPFARPDAA
;
A
#
# COMPACT_ATOMS: atom_id res chain seq x y z
N MET A 1 10.98 50.16 11.43
CA MET A 1 9.98 49.15 11.83
C MET A 1 10.64 47.78 11.77
N ILE A 2 11.31 47.41 12.87
CA ILE A 2 11.93 46.10 13.04
C ILE A 2 10.85 45.26 13.72
N GLY A 3 10.15 44.45 12.92
CA GLY A 3 9.11 43.56 13.41
C GLY A 3 9.72 42.53 14.34
N ASP A 4 9.29 42.59 15.59
CA ASP A 4 9.61 41.67 16.67
C ASP A 4 9.29 40.23 16.23
N SER A 5 10.33 39.46 15.89
CA SER A 5 10.21 38.03 15.61
C SER A 5 10.03 37.31 16.94
N GLN A 6 8.78 37.30 17.44
CA GLN A 6 8.37 36.50 18.58
C GLN A 6 8.93 35.07 18.43
N PRO A 7 9.61 34.53 19.46
CA PRO A 7 10.23 33.21 19.36
C PRO A 7 9.13 32.18 19.11
N GLU A 8 9.22 31.50 17.97
CA GLU A 8 8.27 30.45 17.60
C GLU A 8 8.20 29.41 18.73
N GLY A 9 6.99 29.23 19.28
CA GLY A 9 6.73 28.21 20.29
C GLY A 9 7.12 26.82 19.79
N ILE A 10 7.60 25.97 20.68
CA ILE A 10 8.06 24.60 20.37
C ILE A 10 6.99 23.83 19.57
N GLU A 11 5.71 24.05 19.88
CA GLU A 11 4.55 23.46 19.19
C GLU A 11 4.46 23.85 17.70
N GLN A 12 4.72 25.12 17.36
CA GLN A 12 4.67 25.59 15.97
C GLN A 12 5.85 25.06 15.13
N LYS A 13 7.01 24.89 15.76
CA LYS A 13 8.15 24.21 15.11
C LYS A 13 7.83 22.75 14.86
N LEU A 14 7.26 22.07 15.86
CA LEU A 14 6.91 20.66 15.77
C LEU A 14 5.84 20.39 14.71
N ASP A 15 4.78 21.20 14.64
CA ASP A 15 3.73 21.07 13.61
C ASP A 15 4.33 21.18 12.19
N ARG A 16 5.20 22.16 11.95
CA ARG A 16 5.87 22.34 10.65
C ARG A 16 6.83 21.19 10.31
N TRP A 17 7.54 20.66 11.30
CA TRP A 17 8.41 19.50 11.10
C TRP A 17 7.59 18.26 10.72
N LEU A 18 6.51 17.98 11.45
CA LEU A 18 5.61 16.85 11.14
C LEU A 18 4.95 17.01 9.77
N ALA A 19 4.54 18.22 9.39
CA ALA A 19 4.02 18.52 8.07
C ALA A 19 5.03 18.19 6.96
N ARG A 20 6.28 18.62 7.14
CA ARG A 20 7.38 18.32 6.21
C ARG A 20 7.66 16.83 6.13
N CYS A 21 7.64 16.10 7.25
CA CYS A 21 7.81 14.65 7.25
C CYS A 21 6.74 13.94 6.41
N VAL A 22 5.48 14.35 6.52
CA VAL A 22 4.39 13.81 5.69
C VAL A 22 4.63 14.11 4.21
N ASP A 23 4.97 15.35 3.86
CA ASP A 23 5.19 15.76 2.48
C ASP A 23 6.39 15.03 1.83
N VAL A 24 7.52 14.96 2.55
CA VAL A 24 8.70 14.23 2.11
C VAL A 24 8.40 12.75 1.96
N GLY A 25 7.62 12.17 2.87
CA GLY A 25 7.19 10.77 2.78
C GLY A 25 6.33 10.52 1.54
N LEU A 26 5.36 11.39 1.24
CA LEU A 26 4.51 11.26 0.04
C LEU A 26 5.35 11.33 -1.23
N VAL A 27 6.28 12.29 -1.33
CA VAL A 27 7.22 12.38 -2.47
C VAL A 27 8.08 11.13 -2.54
N THR A 28 8.61 10.66 -1.41
CA THR A 28 9.42 9.46 -1.35
C THR A 28 8.66 8.26 -1.90
N LEU A 29 7.38 8.08 -1.57
CA LEU A 29 6.57 7.00 -2.11
C LEU A 29 6.34 7.12 -3.62
N VAL A 30 6.12 8.34 -4.13
CA VAL A 30 5.94 8.61 -5.57
C VAL A 30 7.18 8.21 -6.38
N PHE A 31 8.40 8.34 -5.83
CA PHE A 31 9.64 7.93 -6.51
C PHE A 31 10.07 6.50 -6.18
N ALA A 32 10.07 6.12 -4.90
CA ALA A 32 10.63 4.86 -4.44
C ALA A 32 9.79 3.66 -4.88
N VAL A 33 8.45 3.76 -4.84
CA VAL A 33 7.59 2.62 -5.19
C VAL A 33 7.76 2.21 -6.66
N PRO A 34 7.73 3.13 -7.65
CA PRO A 34 8.02 2.77 -9.04
C PRO A 34 9.43 2.23 -9.25
N LEU A 35 10.45 2.83 -8.64
CA LEU A 35 11.84 2.40 -8.76
C LEU A 35 12.08 0.98 -8.22
N LEU A 36 11.36 0.60 -7.17
CA LEU A 36 11.47 -0.71 -6.54
C LEU A 36 10.51 -1.75 -7.14
N LEU A 37 10.12 -1.57 -8.41
CA LEU A 37 9.24 -2.49 -9.14
C LEU A 37 7.83 -2.61 -8.51
N GLY A 38 7.30 -1.49 -8.01
CA GLY A 38 5.86 -1.22 -7.94
C GLY A 38 5.00 -2.30 -7.28
N GLY A 39 5.46 -2.89 -6.17
CA GLY A 39 4.69 -3.88 -5.41
C GLY A 39 4.81 -5.33 -5.90
N ARG A 40 5.66 -5.63 -6.88
CA ARG A 40 5.96 -7.02 -7.30
C ARG A 40 7.11 -7.65 -6.53
N THR A 41 8.02 -6.83 -6.00
CA THR A 41 9.14 -7.31 -5.18
C THR A 41 8.84 -7.13 -3.69
N ALA A 42 9.37 -8.02 -2.86
CA ALA A 42 9.23 -7.95 -1.41
C ALA A 42 9.80 -6.64 -0.83
N LEU A 43 10.84 -6.09 -1.45
CA LEU A 43 11.48 -4.85 -1.02
C LEU A 43 10.58 -3.63 -1.28
N GLY A 44 10.01 -3.51 -2.49
CA GLY A 44 9.07 -2.43 -2.81
C GLY A 44 7.82 -2.45 -1.92
N GLN A 45 7.31 -3.66 -1.62
CA GLN A 45 6.21 -3.88 -0.67
C GLN A 45 6.56 -3.42 0.75
N LEU A 46 7.77 -3.74 1.24
CA LEU A 46 8.24 -3.36 2.56
C LEU A 46 8.44 -1.84 2.68
N VAL A 47 9.03 -1.20 1.67
CA VAL A 47 9.21 0.26 1.64
C VAL A 47 7.86 0.96 1.63
N LEU A 48 6.91 0.51 0.81
CA LEU A 48 5.55 1.03 0.81
C LEU A 48 4.94 0.96 2.21
N ALA A 49 5.03 -0.20 2.87
CA ALA A 49 4.43 -0.39 4.20
C ALA A 49 5.08 0.51 5.26
N ILE A 50 6.41 0.50 5.37
CA ILE A 50 7.13 1.29 6.38
C ILE A 50 6.88 2.79 6.19
N VAL A 51 7.00 3.29 4.97
CA VAL A 51 6.86 4.72 4.71
C VAL A 51 5.39 5.15 4.88
N SER A 52 4.42 4.33 4.45
CA SER A 52 2.99 4.65 4.66
C SER A 52 2.61 4.68 6.14
N VAL A 53 3.11 3.73 6.94
CA VAL A 53 2.90 3.73 8.40
C VAL A 53 3.58 4.94 9.05
N GLY A 54 4.81 5.27 8.64
CA GLY A 54 5.53 6.44 9.15
C GLY A 54 4.81 7.76 8.85
N ILE A 55 4.31 7.93 7.62
CA ILE A 55 3.50 9.08 7.21
C ILE A 55 2.20 9.15 8.03
N ALA A 56 1.50 8.02 8.20
CA ALA A 56 0.27 7.96 8.97
C ALA A 56 0.49 8.28 10.46
N ALA A 57 1.58 7.79 11.05
CA ALA A 57 1.96 8.09 12.42
C ALA A 57 2.31 9.58 12.58
N ALA A 58 3.13 10.15 11.69
CA ALA A 58 3.47 11.56 11.70
C ALA A 58 2.24 12.46 11.54
N TRP A 59 1.32 12.10 10.65
CA TRP A 59 0.05 12.81 10.46
C TRP A 59 -0.86 12.70 11.68
N SER A 60 -0.98 11.52 12.28
CA SER A 60 -1.81 11.30 13.48
C SER A 60 -1.26 12.06 14.68
N LEU A 61 0.06 12.04 14.87
CA LEU A 61 0.74 12.79 15.93
C LEU A 61 0.52 14.30 15.76
N ARG A 62 0.59 14.78 14.51
CA ARG A 62 0.26 16.18 14.18
C ARG A 62 -1.20 16.53 14.51
N GLY A 63 -2.13 15.60 14.28
CA GLY A 63 -3.54 15.78 14.62
C GLY A 63 -3.81 15.82 16.13
N VAL A 64 -3.02 15.11 16.94
CA VAL A 64 -3.13 15.12 18.41
C VAL A 64 -2.49 16.38 19.02
N LEU A 65 -1.35 16.83 18.47
CA LEU A 65 -0.58 17.96 19.01
C LEU A 65 -1.03 19.32 18.47
N GLY A 66 -1.70 19.35 17.32
CA GLY A 66 -2.18 20.57 16.70
C GLY A 66 -3.71 20.70 16.76
N THR A 67 -4.21 21.92 16.50
CA THR A 67 -5.65 22.22 16.41
C THR A 67 -6.21 21.91 15.01
N GLN A 68 -5.99 20.70 14.47
CA GLN A 68 -6.59 20.31 13.18
C GLN A 68 -8.08 20.01 13.37
N THR A 69 -8.94 20.97 13.03
CA THR A 69 -10.39 20.96 13.37
C THR A 69 -11.31 20.38 12.30
N GLY A 70 -10.80 19.73 11.26
CA GLY A 70 -11.66 19.19 10.19
C GLY A 70 -11.22 17.83 9.70
N TRP A 71 -12.13 16.86 9.69
CA TRP A 71 -11.95 15.59 8.99
C TRP A 71 -12.57 15.70 7.59
N ALA A 72 -11.79 15.55 6.54
CA ALA A 72 -12.32 15.52 5.18
C ALA A 72 -13.18 14.25 5.01
N ARG A 73 -14.47 14.42 4.70
CA ARG A 73 -15.35 13.30 4.35
C ARG A 73 -15.10 12.93 2.90
N CYS A 74 -14.71 11.69 2.66
CA CYS A 74 -14.52 11.15 1.32
C CYS A 74 -15.25 9.80 1.22
N GLY A 75 -16.16 9.68 0.26
CA GLY A 75 -16.90 8.42 0.02
C GLY A 75 -15.98 7.25 -0.36
N GLY A 76 -14.81 7.54 -0.95
CA GLY A 76 -13.79 6.53 -1.27
C GLY A 76 -13.29 5.75 -0.05
N LEU A 77 -13.39 6.33 1.16
CA LEU A 77 -13.03 5.64 2.39
C LEU A 77 -13.93 4.43 2.65
N LEU A 78 -15.21 4.50 2.28
CA LEU A 78 -16.14 3.37 2.43
C LEU A 78 -15.78 2.21 1.50
N LEU A 79 -15.37 2.51 0.26
CA LEU A 79 -14.93 1.48 -0.70
C LEU A 79 -13.66 0.78 -0.20
N LEU A 80 -12.70 1.55 0.32
CA LEU A 80 -11.47 0.98 0.88
C LEU A 80 -11.73 0.19 2.17
N ALA A 81 -12.64 0.67 3.03
CA ALA A 81 -13.06 -0.07 4.21
C ALA A 81 -13.76 -1.39 3.82
N ALA A 82 -14.63 -1.37 2.80
CA ALA A 82 -15.27 -2.58 2.28
C ALA A 82 -14.23 -3.57 1.72
N ALA A 83 -13.19 -3.09 1.02
CA ALA A 83 -12.10 -3.93 0.54
C ALA A 83 -11.31 -4.58 1.69
N LEU A 84 -11.05 -3.85 2.78
CA LEU A 84 -10.39 -4.40 3.97
C LEU A 84 -11.27 -5.45 4.65
N VAL A 85 -12.57 -5.17 4.84
CA VAL A 85 -13.52 -6.13 5.41
C VAL A 85 -13.57 -7.40 4.56
N LEU A 86 -13.63 -7.26 3.23
CA LEU A 86 -13.62 -8.40 2.32
C LEU A 86 -12.34 -9.24 2.48
N ALA A 87 -11.17 -8.61 2.56
CA ALA A 87 -9.90 -9.31 2.74
C ALA A 87 -9.82 -10.03 4.11
N VAL A 88 -10.41 -9.46 5.16
CA VAL A 88 -10.52 -10.11 6.48
C VAL A 88 -11.49 -11.27 6.43
N VAL A 89 -12.66 -11.11 5.82
CA VAL A 89 -13.65 -12.19 5.63
C VAL A 89 -13.06 -13.36 4.84
N GLN A 90 -12.21 -13.09 3.85
CA GLN A 90 -11.51 -14.13 3.09
C GLN A 90 -10.55 -14.99 3.95
N LEU A 91 -10.07 -14.45 5.07
CA LEU A 91 -9.14 -15.11 6.00
C LEU A 91 -9.81 -15.66 7.26
N ALA A 92 -11.08 -15.32 7.49
CA ALA A 92 -11.82 -15.79 8.65
C ALA A 92 -12.10 -17.30 8.52
N PRO A 93 -11.89 -18.09 9.59
CA PRO A 93 -12.32 -19.48 9.60
C PRO A 93 -13.86 -19.52 9.57
N LEU A 94 -14.42 -20.16 8.56
CA LEU A 94 -15.84 -20.28 8.31
C LEU A 94 -16.28 -21.75 8.41
N PRO A 95 -17.51 -22.03 8.89
CA PRO A 95 -18.05 -23.39 8.86
C PRO A 95 -18.20 -23.91 7.41
N ALA A 96 -18.00 -25.21 7.21
CA ALA A 96 -18.10 -25.85 5.89
C ALA A 96 -19.44 -25.58 5.18
N ALA A 97 -20.56 -25.54 5.92
CA ALA A 97 -21.88 -25.23 5.35
C ALA A 97 -22.01 -23.79 4.82
N VAL A 98 -21.22 -22.84 5.34
CA VAL A 98 -21.19 -21.45 4.85
C VAL A 98 -20.25 -21.36 3.64
N LEU A 99 -19.12 -22.07 3.68
CA LEU A 99 -18.17 -22.17 2.58
C LEU A 99 -18.79 -22.78 1.33
N ASP A 100 -19.57 -23.86 1.47
CA ASP A 100 -20.25 -24.53 0.36
C ASP A 100 -21.26 -23.60 -0.34
N LYS A 101 -21.93 -22.73 0.42
CA LYS A 101 -22.84 -21.71 -0.15
C LYS A 101 -22.12 -20.56 -0.84
N LEU A 102 -21.00 -20.09 -0.28
CA LEU A 102 -20.25 -18.94 -0.79
C LEU A 102 -19.33 -19.32 -1.97
N SER A 103 -18.80 -20.55 -1.96
CA SER A 103 -17.83 -21.05 -2.94
C SER A 103 -18.05 -22.55 -3.17
N PRO A 104 -19.10 -22.94 -3.92
CA PRO A 104 -19.47 -24.35 -4.11
C PRO A 104 -18.38 -25.17 -4.82
N ARG A 105 -17.54 -24.53 -5.65
CA ARG A 105 -16.42 -25.20 -6.35
C ARG A 105 -15.15 -25.33 -5.51
N LEU A 106 -15.15 -24.83 -4.27
CA LEU A 106 -13.99 -24.88 -3.39
C LEU A 106 -13.59 -26.32 -3.11
N TYR A 107 -14.55 -27.15 -2.70
CA TYR A 107 -14.31 -28.56 -2.36
C TYR A 107 -14.16 -29.45 -3.61
N GLU A 108 -14.64 -29.03 -4.79
CA GLU A 108 -14.29 -29.69 -6.05
C GLU A 108 -12.80 -29.53 -6.37
N THR A 109 -12.28 -28.31 -6.16
CA THR A 109 -10.87 -27.98 -6.42
C THR A 109 -9.94 -28.56 -5.34
N LEU A 110 -10.36 -28.52 -4.08
CA LEU A 110 -9.64 -29.01 -2.91
C LEU A 110 -10.26 -30.32 -2.39
N SER A 111 -10.42 -31.31 -3.27
CA SER A 111 -11.10 -32.57 -2.94
C SER A 111 -10.47 -33.32 -1.76
N MET A 112 -9.15 -33.23 -1.59
CA MET A 112 -8.44 -33.84 -0.45
C MET A 112 -8.62 -33.12 0.89
N TRP A 113 -9.25 -31.94 0.91
CA TRP A 113 -9.53 -31.14 2.11
C TRP A 113 -11.04 -30.92 2.32
N SER A 114 -11.85 -31.71 1.61
CA SER A 114 -13.30 -31.75 1.79
C SER A 114 -13.67 -32.42 3.12
N PRO A 115 -14.74 -31.96 3.81
CA PRO A 115 -15.24 -32.65 5.01
C PRO A 115 -15.63 -34.11 4.76
N ASP A 116 -16.00 -34.47 3.52
CA ASP A 116 -16.34 -35.85 3.14
C ASP A 116 -15.11 -36.71 2.82
N ALA A 117 -13.97 -36.07 2.54
CA ALA A 117 -12.73 -36.78 2.30
C ALA A 117 -12.16 -37.24 3.65
N LYS A 118 -12.04 -38.56 3.85
CA LYS A 118 -11.32 -39.17 4.99
C LYS A 118 -9.80 -38.97 4.84
N SER A 119 -9.37 -37.73 4.71
CA SER A 119 -7.99 -37.32 4.44
C SER A 119 -7.30 -36.92 5.75
N PRO A 120 -6.02 -37.27 5.93
CA PRO A 120 -5.25 -36.85 7.11
C PRO A 120 -4.91 -35.35 7.10
N LEU A 121 -5.19 -34.62 6.02
CA LEU A 121 -4.84 -33.20 5.83
C LEU A 121 -5.78 -32.22 6.55
N GLY A 122 -6.87 -32.71 7.13
CA GLY A 122 -7.88 -31.87 7.79
C GLY A 122 -8.90 -31.27 6.82
N VAL A 123 -9.71 -30.33 7.31
CA VAL A 123 -10.78 -29.68 6.56
C VAL A 123 -10.39 -28.23 6.26
N TRP A 124 -10.54 -27.81 5.01
CA TRP A 124 -10.31 -26.41 4.62
C TRP A 124 -11.42 -25.51 5.15
N ASP A 125 -11.04 -24.42 5.81
CA ASP A 125 -11.93 -23.55 6.59
C ASP A 125 -11.91 -22.07 6.17
N THR A 126 -11.16 -21.69 5.13
CA THR A 126 -11.09 -20.29 4.68
C THR A 126 -11.62 -20.12 3.26
N LEU A 127 -12.13 -18.92 2.92
CA LEU A 127 -12.64 -18.65 1.57
C LEU A 127 -11.50 -18.44 0.56
N SER A 128 -10.35 -17.95 1.01
CA SER A 128 -9.16 -17.82 0.16
C SER A 128 -8.54 -19.18 -0.13
N LEU A 129 -8.16 -19.43 -1.39
CA LEU A 129 -7.36 -20.61 -1.78
C LEU A 129 -5.88 -20.49 -1.38
N ALA A 130 -5.40 -19.27 -1.14
CA ALA A 130 -4.02 -19.01 -0.76
C ALA A 130 -3.97 -18.02 0.41
N PRO A 131 -4.26 -18.47 1.65
CA PRO A 131 -4.37 -17.59 2.81
C PRO A 131 -3.09 -16.80 3.08
N TRP A 132 -1.92 -17.37 2.79
CA TRP A 132 -0.65 -16.68 2.94
C TRP A 132 -0.47 -15.52 1.96
N LEU A 133 -0.95 -15.65 0.71
CA LEU A 133 -0.96 -14.56 -0.26
C LEU A 133 -1.97 -13.49 0.13
N THR A 134 -3.17 -13.89 0.57
CA THR A 134 -4.20 -12.95 1.04
C THR A 134 -3.73 -12.17 2.27
N ARG A 135 -3.00 -12.78 3.21
CA ARG A 135 -2.38 -12.07 4.35
C ARG A 135 -1.38 -11.02 3.89
N ARG A 136 -0.51 -11.34 2.92
CA ARG A 136 0.43 -10.37 2.35
C ARG A 136 -0.31 -9.22 1.65
N ALA A 137 -1.33 -9.55 0.86
CA ALA A 137 -2.16 -8.58 0.18
C ALA A 137 -2.92 -7.68 1.17
N LEU A 138 -3.35 -8.20 2.32
CA LEU A 138 -4.00 -7.43 3.38
C LEU A 138 -3.07 -6.35 3.95
N VAL A 139 -1.80 -6.67 4.18
CA VAL A 139 -0.79 -5.69 4.63
C VAL A 139 -0.60 -4.57 3.60
N LEU A 140 -0.51 -4.94 2.32
CA LEU A 140 -0.38 -3.97 1.23
C LEU A 140 -1.62 -3.09 1.08
N LEU A 141 -2.80 -3.71 1.09
CA LEU A 141 -4.08 -3.01 1.04
C LEU A 141 -4.18 -2.02 2.20
N SER A 142 -3.85 -2.44 3.42
CA SER A 142 -3.83 -1.56 4.59
C SER A 142 -2.88 -0.39 4.42
N SER A 143 -1.69 -0.63 3.85
CA SER A 143 -0.71 0.42 3.54
C SER A 143 -1.26 1.44 2.54
N PHE A 144 -1.94 0.97 1.48
CA PHE A 144 -2.62 1.85 0.53
C PHE A 144 -3.79 2.61 1.14
N VAL A 145 -4.56 1.99 2.05
CA VAL A 145 -5.63 2.69 2.77
C VAL A 145 -5.06 3.80 3.64
N LEU A 146 -3.98 3.53 4.38
CA LEU A 146 -3.29 4.55 5.18
C LEU A 146 -2.80 5.71 4.31
N LEU A 147 -2.14 5.40 3.20
CA LEU A 147 -1.69 6.40 2.24
C LEU A 147 -2.85 7.25 1.73
N PHE A 148 -3.93 6.61 1.26
CA PHE A 148 -5.11 7.30 0.76
C PHE A 148 -5.71 8.23 1.82
N VAL A 149 -5.90 7.74 3.05
CA VAL A 149 -6.43 8.53 4.16
C VAL A 149 -5.55 9.76 4.38
N VAL A 150 -4.24 9.57 4.54
CA VAL A 150 -3.34 10.71 4.80
C VAL A 150 -3.33 11.68 3.62
N THR A 151 -3.31 11.20 2.38
CA THR A 151 -3.36 12.06 1.19
C THR A 151 -4.65 12.89 1.15
N VAL A 152 -5.82 12.26 1.35
CA VAL A 152 -7.11 12.97 1.37
C VAL A 152 -7.17 14.00 2.50
N GLN A 153 -6.61 13.69 3.66
CA GLN A 153 -6.60 14.62 4.78
C GLN A 153 -5.58 15.76 4.61
N ARG A 154 -4.46 15.50 3.90
CA ARG A 154 -3.38 16.47 3.63
C ARG A 154 -3.71 17.41 2.48
N VAL A 155 -4.37 16.92 1.44
CA VAL A 155 -4.68 17.70 0.24
C VAL A 155 -6.00 18.44 0.45
N ARG A 156 -5.91 19.70 0.90
CA ARG A 156 -7.11 20.53 1.19
C ARG A 156 -7.28 21.71 0.24
N SER A 157 -6.24 22.05 -0.51
CA SER A 157 -6.27 23.16 -1.48
C SER A 157 -5.90 22.69 -2.88
N VAL A 158 -6.30 23.45 -3.90
CA VAL A 158 -5.87 23.20 -5.29
C VAL A 158 -4.35 23.25 -5.42
N ARG A 159 -3.69 24.13 -4.67
CA ARG A 159 -2.23 24.23 -4.61
C ARG A 159 -1.57 22.93 -4.14
N ASP A 160 -2.21 22.22 -3.22
CA ASP A 160 -1.73 20.92 -2.74
C ASP A 160 -1.82 19.85 -3.82
N VAL A 161 -2.93 19.85 -4.57
CA VAL A 161 -3.14 18.96 -5.71
C VAL A 161 -2.08 19.23 -6.78
N GLU A 162 -1.89 20.50 -7.15
CA GLU A 162 -0.86 20.89 -8.12
C GLU A 162 0.54 20.47 -7.67
N TRP A 163 0.88 20.69 -6.40
CA TRP A 163 2.17 20.28 -5.86
C TRP A 163 2.37 18.77 -5.97
N LEU A 164 1.36 17.96 -5.60
CA LEU A 164 1.44 16.51 -5.70
C LEU A 164 1.54 16.04 -7.16
N LEU A 165 0.72 16.62 -8.05
CA LEU A 165 0.76 16.31 -9.49
C LEU A 165 2.10 16.67 -10.13
N ARG A 166 2.74 17.77 -9.72
CA ARG A 166 4.08 18.14 -10.20
C ARG A 166 5.12 17.08 -9.85
N TRP A 167 5.09 16.54 -8.62
CA TRP A 167 6.00 15.47 -8.23
C TRP A 167 5.72 14.15 -8.95
N ILE A 168 4.45 13.82 -9.17
CA ILE A 168 4.06 12.66 -9.99
C ILE A 168 4.59 12.83 -11.42
N ALA A 169 4.38 14.01 -12.03
CA ALA A 169 4.89 14.31 -13.36
C ALA A 169 6.42 14.22 -13.43
N LEU A 170 7.13 14.72 -12.42
CA LEU A 170 8.58 14.61 -12.33
C LEU A 170 9.04 13.15 -12.19
N ALA A 171 8.35 12.33 -11.39
CA ALA A 171 8.63 10.91 -11.28
C ALA A 171 8.41 10.17 -12.60
N VAL A 172 7.34 10.49 -13.34
CA VAL A 172 7.11 9.94 -14.69
C VAL A 172 8.21 10.37 -15.66
N LEU A 173 8.57 11.65 -15.66
CA LEU A 173 9.63 12.18 -16.51
C LEU A 173 11.00 11.55 -16.20
N PHE A 174 11.23 11.12 -14.97
CA PHE A 174 12.43 10.39 -14.59
C PHE A 174 12.36 8.91 -14.96
N MET A 175 11.21 8.26 -14.71
CA MET A 175 11.03 6.82 -14.96
C MET A 175 10.95 6.48 -16.44
N ALA A 176 10.39 7.35 -17.29
CA ALA A 176 10.23 7.07 -18.71
C ALA A 176 11.57 6.93 -19.46
N PRO A 177 12.55 7.85 -19.30
CA PRO A 177 13.90 7.66 -19.84
C PRO A 177 14.60 6.43 -19.27
N LEU A 178 14.47 6.17 -17.96
CA LEU A 178 15.04 4.96 -17.36
C LEU A 178 14.48 3.68 -17.98
N ALA A 179 13.16 3.63 -18.19
CA ALA A 179 12.50 2.52 -18.87
C ALA A 179 12.96 2.39 -20.32
N LEU A 180 13.14 3.51 -21.03
CA LEU A 180 13.63 3.52 -22.41
C LEU A 180 15.08 3.03 -22.50
N VAL A 181 15.96 3.48 -21.61
CA VAL A 181 17.35 3.02 -21.53
C VAL A 181 17.39 1.53 -21.19
N HIS A 182 16.55 1.08 -20.25
CA HIS A 182 16.44 -0.35 -19.89
C HIS A 182 15.96 -1.20 -21.06
N TYR A 183 15.01 -0.70 -21.85
CA TYR A 183 14.53 -1.38 -23.06
C TYR A 183 15.66 -1.63 -24.08
N PHE A 184 16.51 -0.63 -24.33
CA PHE A 184 17.57 -0.74 -25.35
C PHE A 184 18.80 -1.56 -24.91
N THR A 185 19.00 -1.77 -23.63
CA THR A 185 20.24 -2.36 -23.07
C THR A 185 19.95 -3.62 -22.24
N THR A 186 18.77 -4.21 -22.43
CA THR A 186 18.32 -5.34 -21.62
C THR A 186 19.17 -6.58 -21.89
N ASN A 187 19.75 -7.16 -20.83
CA ASN A 187 20.48 -8.43 -20.85
C ASN A 187 19.59 -9.63 -20.45
N GLY A 188 18.26 -9.48 -20.57
CA GLY A 188 17.27 -10.44 -20.06
C GLY A 188 17.05 -10.40 -18.54
N LYS A 189 17.55 -9.35 -17.86
CA LYS A 189 17.40 -9.10 -16.41
C LYS A 189 16.60 -7.83 -16.16
N TYR A 190 15.73 -7.83 -15.16
CA TYR A 190 15.03 -6.62 -14.69
C TYR A 190 16.03 -5.64 -14.07
N PHE A 191 15.99 -4.37 -14.46
CA PHE A 191 16.94 -3.33 -14.03
C PHE A 191 18.42 -3.76 -14.11
N TRP A 192 18.80 -4.54 -15.13
CA TRP A 192 20.15 -5.09 -15.36
C TRP A 192 20.70 -6.05 -14.28
N VAL A 193 20.15 -6.04 -13.06
CA VAL A 193 20.71 -6.76 -11.90
C VAL A 193 19.81 -7.90 -11.44
N TYR A 194 18.49 -7.82 -11.65
CA TYR A 194 17.54 -8.78 -11.10
C TYR A 194 17.11 -9.84 -12.12
N GLU A 195 17.52 -11.09 -11.90
CA GLU A 195 17.00 -12.25 -12.63
C GLU A 195 15.69 -12.71 -12.01
N HIS A 196 14.62 -12.73 -12.81
CA HIS A 196 13.35 -13.31 -12.38
C HIS A 196 13.38 -14.82 -12.67
N PRO A 197 13.05 -15.70 -11.70
CA PRO A 197 13.18 -17.16 -11.85
C PRO A 197 12.43 -17.75 -13.05
N PHE A 198 11.36 -17.07 -13.48
CA PHE A 198 10.50 -17.50 -14.60
C PHE A 198 10.77 -16.77 -15.92
N ALA A 199 11.88 -16.03 -16.05
CA ALA A 199 12.19 -15.27 -17.27
C ALA A 199 12.81 -16.11 -18.39
N ARG A 200 13.26 -17.35 -18.11
CA ARG A 200 13.82 -18.28 -19.10
C ARG A 200 13.05 -19.61 -19.04
N PRO A 201 12.38 -20.03 -20.14
CA PRO A 201 11.72 -21.34 -20.24
C PRO A 201 12.68 -22.54 -20.14
N ASP A 202 13.98 -22.30 -20.29
CA ASP A 202 15.02 -23.32 -20.54
C ASP A 202 15.96 -23.54 -19.34
N ALA A 203 15.62 -23.00 -18.17
CA ALA A 203 16.29 -23.27 -16.90
C ALA A 203 15.47 -24.23 -16.03
N ALA A 204 15.28 -25.46 -16.51
CA ALA A 204 14.88 -26.63 -15.74
C ALA A 204 15.71 -27.84 -16.19
#